data_AF-J3L486-F1
#
_entry.id   AF-J3L486-F1
#
_cell.length_a   1.000
_cell.length_b   1.000
_cell.length_c   1.000
_cell.angle_alpha   90.00
_cell.angle_beta   90.00
_cell.angle_gamma   90.00
#
_symmetry.space_group_name_H-M   'P 1'
#
loop_
_entity.id
_entity.type
_entity.pdbx_description
1 polymer ?
#
loop_
_entity_poly.entity_id
_entity_poly.type
_entity_poly.pdbx_seq_one_letter_code
_entity_poly.pdbx_strand_id
1 'polypeptide(L)'
;MYRESTTGIIADYGLPLTVEEYAEAIYPLYLKRWQKAKPLPGVERLVKHLHRNGVPLALASNSVRRNIDHKLLKLGDWKDCFSVILGGDQVPRGKPSPDIFLEAAKRLGVNPSSCLVIEDSLVGVQGARAAGAKVVAVPSLQSQRRHYSIADVILYSLLDFHPELWGLPPFEDRIQGALPIEPLFLSAQVGHAISKSLHMVIEGDCTYEYVPDQISGIYFGWAKLEAGGVSRAVISIGWDLSLRTIERVMHIYFLDSCCKITTEETLKLLLVGYIRKLQCTESTSQALTLTVEDQAIARDALGLPVFSEYAKLENGLLQFFSPDIPS
;
A
#
# COMPACT_ATOMS: atom_id res chain seq x y z
N MET A 1 9.61 22.55 -3.25
CA MET A 1 10.32 21.27 -3.01
C MET A 1 11.15 21.45 -1.76
N TYR A 2 11.39 20.39 -0.98
CA TYR A 2 12.24 20.50 0.20
C TYR A 2 13.69 20.70 -0.25
N ARG A 3 14.27 21.87 0.01
CA ARG A 3 15.58 22.29 -0.55
C ARG A 3 16.68 21.28 -0.25
N GLU A 4 16.69 20.73 0.97
CA GLU A 4 17.70 19.75 1.40
C GLU A 4 17.67 18.47 0.56
N SER A 5 16.48 17.95 0.23
CA SER A 5 16.36 16.75 -0.62
C SER A 5 16.85 17.03 -2.04
N THR A 6 16.54 18.21 -2.58
CA THR A 6 17.03 18.63 -3.90
C THR A 6 18.55 18.75 -3.92
N THR A 7 19.14 19.36 -2.89
CA THR A 7 20.59 19.47 -2.74
C THR A 7 21.26 18.11 -2.69
N GLY A 8 20.70 17.15 -1.94
CA GLY A 8 21.18 15.77 -1.89
C GLY A 8 21.17 15.10 -3.26
N ILE A 9 20.03 15.16 -3.97
CA ILE A 9 19.90 14.56 -5.32
C ILE A 9 20.91 15.16 -6.31
N ILE A 10 21.07 16.49 -6.32
CA ILE A 10 22.02 17.16 -7.22
C ILE A 10 23.45 16.68 -6.93
N ALA A 11 23.83 16.60 -5.65
CA ALA A 11 25.17 16.18 -5.24
C ALA A 11 25.42 14.69 -5.54
N ASP A 12 24.52 13.81 -5.14
CA ASP A 12 24.66 12.35 -5.25
C ASP A 12 24.77 11.89 -6.71
N TYR A 13 24.07 12.57 -7.63
CA TYR A 13 24.07 12.26 -9.05
C TYR A 13 24.97 13.19 -9.88
N GLY A 14 25.69 14.13 -9.27
CA GLY A 14 26.59 15.06 -9.96
C GLY A 14 25.90 15.92 -11.01
N LEU A 15 24.65 16.34 -10.76
CA LEU A 15 23.85 17.07 -11.74
C LEU A 15 24.36 18.51 -11.91
N PRO A 16 24.50 19.02 -13.16
CA PRO A 16 24.95 20.38 -13.41
C PRO A 16 23.78 21.39 -13.30
N LEU A 17 23.04 21.35 -12.19
CA LEU A 17 21.87 22.19 -11.95
C LEU A 17 21.96 22.84 -10.57
N THR A 18 21.48 24.07 -10.45
CA THR A 18 21.14 24.66 -9.16
C THR A 18 19.87 24.03 -8.58
N VAL A 19 19.60 24.27 -7.29
CA VAL A 19 18.39 23.77 -6.62
C VAL A 19 17.13 24.33 -7.29
N GLU A 20 17.18 25.61 -7.68
CA GLU A 20 16.12 26.33 -8.37
C GLU A 20 15.86 25.73 -9.76
N GLU A 21 16.90 25.56 -10.58
CA GLU A 21 16.77 24.97 -11.92
C GLU A 21 16.25 23.53 -11.87
N TYR A 22 16.74 22.72 -10.92
CA TYR A 22 16.22 21.37 -10.71
C TYR A 22 14.74 21.39 -10.34
N ALA A 23 14.35 22.26 -9.40
CA ALA A 23 12.98 22.37 -8.94
C ALA A 23 12.02 22.81 -10.06
N GLU A 24 12.44 23.75 -10.91
CA GLU A 24 11.66 24.19 -12.08
C GLU A 24 11.52 23.08 -13.13
N ALA A 25 12.60 22.34 -13.39
CA ALA A 25 12.59 21.25 -14.38
C ALA A 25 11.72 20.06 -13.94
N ILE A 26 11.78 19.68 -12.66
CA ILE A 26 11.10 18.47 -12.15
C ILE A 26 9.62 18.71 -11.81
N TYR A 27 9.23 19.95 -11.47
CA TYR A 27 7.88 20.24 -10.98
C TYR A 27 6.76 19.85 -11.98
N PRO A 28 6.85 20.15 -13.30
CA PRO A 28 5.87 19.71 -14.27
C PRO A 28 5.75 18.17 -14.36
N LEU A 29 6.87 17.46 -14.17
CA LEU A 29 6.89 15.99 -14.17
C LEU A 29 6.18 15.44 -12.94
N TYR A 30 6.42 16.02 -11.77
CA TYR A 30 5.71 15.69 -10.54
C TYR A 30 4.22 15.98 -10.62
N LEU A 31 3.82 17.13 -11.20
CA LEU A 31 2.41 17.46 -11.35
C LEU A 31 1.67 16.42 -12.20
N LYS A 32 2.27 15.99 -13.31
CA LYS A 32 1.73 14.91 -14.16
C LYS A 32 1.62 13.58 -13.40
N ARG A 33 2.57 13.27 -12.52
CA ARG A 33 2.60 12.02 -11.73
C ARG A 33 1.64 12.05 -10.54
N TRP A 34 1.51 13.16 -9.83
CA TRP A 34 0.61 13.28 -8.66
C TRP A 34 -0.85 13.06 -9.03
N GLN A 35 -1.26 13.45 -10.25
CA GLN A 35 -2.61 13.19 -10.74
C GLN A 35 -2.91 11.70 -10.98
N LYS A 36 -1.88 10.85 -11.03
CA LYS A 36 -1.98 9.39 -11.16
C LYS A 36 -1.71 8.66 -9.84
N ALA A 37 -1.45 9.38 -8.75
CA ALA A 37 -1.17 8.77 -7.46
C ALA A 37 -2.43 8.06 -6.95
N LYS A 38 -2.29 6.78 -6.62
CA LYS A 38 -3.35 5.97 -6.00
C LYS A 38 -3.11 5.87 -4.50
N PRO A 39 -4.17 5.80 -3.68
CA PRO A 39 -4.04 5.46 -2.27
C PRO A 39 -3.29 4.14 -2.05
N LEU A 40 -2.56 4.04 -0.94
CA LEU A 40 -2.01 2.75 -0.51
C LEU A 40 -3.14 1.82 -0.02
N PRO A 41 -2.93 0.49 -0.05
CA PRO A 41 -3.94 -0.47 0.38
C PRO A 41 -4.46 -0.17 1.79
N GLY A 42 -5.79 -0.04 1.91
CA GLY A 42 -6.48 0.23 3.17
C GLY A 42 -6.62 1.70 3.57
N VAL A 43 -5.91 2.65 2.91
CA VAL A 43 -6.00 4.08 3.24
C VAL A 43 -7.42 4.60 3.02
N GLU A 44 -8.01 4.35 1.85
CA GLU A 44 -9.36 4.83 1.53
C GLU A 44 -10.40 4.30 2.51
N ARG A 45 -10.37 2.97 2.73
CA ARG A 45 -11.22 2.27 3.68
C ARG A 45 -11.16 2.93 5.06
N LEU A 46 -9.96 3.20 5.56
CA LEU A 46 -9.76 3.82 6.86
C LEU A 46 -10.29 5.26 6.90
N VAL A 47 -9.91 6.11 5.95
CA VAL A 47 -10.33 7.53 5.91
C VAL A 47 -11.85 7.64 5.83
N LYS A 48 -12.50 6.90 4.92
CA LYS A 48 -13.96 6.92 4.78
C LYS A 48 -14.67 6.35 6.00
N HIS A 49 -14.14 5.29 6.61
CA HIS A 49 -14.71 4.70 7.83
C HIS A 49 -14.67 5.69 9.01
N LEU A 50 -13.52 6.29 9.26
CA LEU A 50 -13.36 7.25 10.36
C LEU A 50 -14.23 8.50 10.15
N HIS A 51 -14.27 9.02 8.92
CA HIS A 51 -15.11 10.17 8.58
C HIS A 51 -16.60 9.87 8.79
N ARG A 52 -17.10 8.72 8.29
CA ARG A 52 -18.52 8.31 8.46
C ARG A 52 -18.92 8.13 9.92
N ASN A 53 -17.98 7.75 10.78
CA ASN A 53 -18.21 7.62 12.22
C ASN A 53 -17.93 8.92 13.00
N GLY A 54 -17.75 10.06 12.32
CA GLY A 54 -17.59 11.36 12.97
C GLY A 54 -16.24 11.56 13.68
N VAL A 55 -15.22 10.74 13.38
CA VAL A 55 -13.88 10.92 13.94
C VAL A 55 -13.20 12.09 13.22
N PRO A 56 -12.75 13.15 13.92
CA PRO A 56 -12.06 14.27 13.30
C PRO A 56 -10.72 13.85 12.70
N LEU A 57 -10.50 14.18 11.42
CA LEU A 57 -9.28 13.81 10.69
C LEU A 57 -8.46 15.04 10.30
N ALA A 58 -7.14 14.91 10.40
CA ALA A 58 -6.18 15.86 9.84
C ALA A 58 -5.22 15.19 8.86
N LEU A 59 -4.91 15.88 7.76
CA LEU A 59 -3.83 15.52 6.85
C LEU A 59 -2.64 16.47 7.07
N ALA A 60 -1.53 15.96 7.57
CA ALA A 60 -0.33 16.73 7.88
C ALA A 60 0.88 16.22 7.06
N SER A 61 1.43 17.03 6.16
CA SER A 61 2.53 16.62 5.26
C SER A 61 3.68 17.64 5.24
N ASN A 62 4.93 17.18 5.09
CA ASN A 62 6.07 18.07 4.76
C ASN A 62 5.98 18.64 3.34
N SER A 63 5.07 18.14 2.49
CA SER A 63 4.76 18.78 1.21
C SER A 63 4.18 20.18 1.44
N VAL A 64 4.43 21.10 0.51
CA VAL A 64 3.73 22.40 0.53
C VAL A 64 2.25 22.22 0.23
N ARG A 65 1.40 23.10 0.78
CA ARG A 65 -0.06 22.98 0.67
C ARG A 65 -0.56 22.80 -0.77
N ARG A 66 -0.04 23.61 -1.70
CA ARG A 66 -0.39 23.51 -3.14
C ARG A 66 -0.18 22.11 -3.71
N ASN A 67 0.89 21.42 -3.31
CA ASN A 67 1.18 20.07 -3.81
C ASN A 67 0.23 19.03 -3.20
N ILE A 68 -0.20 19.23 -1.95
CA ILE A 68 -1.20 18.38 -1.31
C ILE A 68 -2.53 18.52 -2.06
N ASP A 69 -2.96 19.75 -2.34
CA ASP A 69 -4.21 20.01 -3.06
C ASP A 69 -4.19 19.36 -4.46
N HIS A 70 -3.05 19.39 -5.17
CA HIS A 70 -2.91 18.69 -6.46
C HIS A 70 -3.01 17.17 -6.35
N LYS A 71 -2.49 16.56 -5.27
CA LYS A 71 -2.61 15.12 -5.02
C LYS A 71 -4.04 14.73 -4.67
N LEU A 72 -4.75 15.57 -3.91
CA LEU A 72 -6.13 15.32 -3.52
C LEU A 72 -7.13 15.55 -4.65
N LEU A 73 -6.81 16.37 -5.66
CA LEU A 73 -7.72 16.76 -6.74
C LEU A 73 -8.39 15.57 -7.45
N LYS A 74 -7.67 14.45 -7.59
CA LYS A 74 -8.15 13.25 -8.29
C LYS A 74 -8.75 12.18 -7.37
N LEU A 75 -8.72 12.40 -6.06
CA LEU A 75 -9.27 11.50 -5.06
C LEU A 75 -10.72 11.85 -4.69
N GLY A 76 -11.42 12.63 -5.51
CA GLY A 76 -12.85 12.92 -5.32
C GLY A 76 -13.17 13.66 -4.02
N ASP A 77 -14.03 13.04 -3.20
CA ASP A 77 -14.58 13.57 -1.94
C ASP A 77 -13.61 13.50 -0.74
N TRP A 78 -12.38 13.00 -0.97
CA TRP A 78 -11.39 12.84 0.10
C TRP A 78 -11.06 14.14 0.83
N LYS A 79 -11.07 15.27 0.14
CA LYS A 79 -10.81 16.57 0.77
C LYS A 79 -11.83 16.86 1.88
N ASP A 80 -13.08 16.42 1.71
CA ASP A 80 -14.17 16.64 2.65
C ASP A 80 -14.07 15.70 3.87
N CYS A 81 -13.28 14.64 3.77
CA CYS A 81 -13.01 13.74 4.89
C CYS A 81 -12.11 14.39 5.97
N PHE A 82 -11.29 15.39 5.60
CA PHE A 82 -10.32 16.01 6.50
C PHE A 82 -10.80 17.38 7.00
N SER A 83 -11.01 17.50 8.31
CA SER A 83 -11.33 18.79 8.95
C SER A 83 -10.15 19.77 8.89
N VAL A 84 -8.92 19.24 8.85
CA VAL A 84 -7.68 20.03 8.81
C VAL A 84 -6.75 19.44 7.76
N ILE A 85 -6.20 20.31 6.90
CA ILE A 85 -5.13 19.94 5.96
C ILE A 85 -4.00 20.94 6.17
N LEU A 86 -2.78 20.44 6.35
CA LEU A 86 -1.58 21.22 6.62
C LEU A 86 -0.41 20.78 5.74
N GLY A 87 0.20 21.75 5.08
CA GLY A 87 1.52 21.60 4.45
C GLY A 87 2.66 22.10 5.33
N GLY A 88 3.88 21.68 5.00
CA GLY A 88 5.10 22.07 5.71
C GLY A 88 5.41 23.56 5.60
N ASP A 89 4.84 24.25 4.61
CA ASP A 89 4.88 25.70 4.42
C ASP A 89 3.95 26.46 5.39
N GLN A 90 3.14 25.76 6.19
CA GLN A 90 2.20 26.36 7.12
C GLN A 90 2.65 26.28 8.58
N VAL A 91 3.89 25.84 8.83
CA VAL A 91 4.49 25.67 10.16
C VAL A 91 5.94 26.18 10.17
N PRO A 92 6.48 26.60 11.33
CA PRO A 92 7.84 27.12 11.41
C PRO A 92 8.91 26.10 11.00
N ARG A 93 8.74 24.83 11.39
CA ARG A 93 9.67 23.74 11.07
C ARG A 93 8.91 22.49 10.63
N GLY A 94 9.36 21.88 9.53
CA GLY A 94 8.84 20.58 9.08
C GLY A 94 9.30 19.43 9.99
N LYS A 95 8.74 18.24 9.74
CA LYS A 95 9.16 16.98 10.39
C LYS A 95 10.67 16.79 10.16
N PRO A 96 11.47 16.38 11.19
CA PRO A 96 11.04 15.73 12.43
C PRO A 96 10.64 16.67 13.58
N SER A 97 10.55 17.98 13.35
CA SER A 97 9.95 18.88 14.34
C SER A 97 8.47 18.51 14.60
N PRO A 98 7.97 18.64 15.85
CA PRO A 98 6.58 18.33 16.17
C PRO A 98 5.58 19.38 15.67
N ASP A 99 6.06 20.54 15.19
CA ASP A 99 5.27 21.75 14.92
C ASP A 99 4.01 21.46 14.07
N ILE A 100 4.09 20.61 13.05
CA ILE A 100 2.93 20.28 12.19
C ILE A 100 1.86 19.44 12.87
N PHE A 101 2.24 18.53 13.77
CA PHE A 101 1.29 17.71 14.51
C PHE A 101 0.64 18.52 15.63
N LEU A 102 1.41 19.41 16.28
CA LEU A 102 0.88 20.34 17.29
C LEU A 102 -0.13 21.31 16.67
N GLU A 103 0.18 21.87 15.49
CA GLU A 103 -0.73 22.75 14.77
C GLU A 103 -1.98 22.01 14.27
N ALA A 104 -1.84 20.76 13.81
CA ALA A 104 -2.98 19.92 13.43
C ALA A 104 -3.92 19.69 14.61
N ALA A 105 -3.40 19.24 15.75
CA ALA A 105 -4.18 19.00 16.97
C ALA A 105 -4.87 20.27 17.48
N LYS A 106 -4.16 21.41 17.46
CA LYS A 106 -4.72 22.72 17.80
C LYS A 106 -5.91 23.10 16.91
N ARG A 107 -5.81 22.92 15.58
CA ARG A 107 -6.91 23.22 14.65
C ARG A 107 -8.08 22.25 14.76
N LEU A 108 -7.82 21.00 15.17
CA LEU A 108 -8.85 20.03 15.51
C LEU A 108 -9.50 20.29 16.87
N GLY A 109 -8.92 21.15 17.72
CA GLY A 109 -9.42 21.42 19.07
C GLY A 109 -9.17 20.28 20.06
N VAL A 110 -8.14 19.46 19.83
CA VAL A 110 -7.83 18.28 20.67
C VAL A 110 -6.42 18.36 21.25
N ASN A 111 -6.16 17.58 22.30
CA ASN A 111 -4.80 17.43 22.83
C ASN A 111 -3.99 16.50 21.91
N PRO A 112 -2.74 16.84 21.55
CA PRO A 112 -1.85 15.95 20.81
C PRO A 112 -1.73 14.53 21.39
N SER A 113 -1.78 14.38 22.73
CA SER A 113 -1.73 13.06 23.38
C SER A 113 -2.96 12.19 23.15
N SER A 114 -4.06 12.79 22.70
CA SER A 114 -5.28 12.11 22.28
C SER A 114 -5.32 11.82 20.78
N CYS A 115 -4.26 12.19 20.03
CA CYS A 115 -4.16 11.92 18.61
C CYS A 115 -3.46 10.59 18.33
N LEU A 116 -3.95 9.89 17.31
CA LEU A 116 -3.26 8.80 16.64
C LEU A 116 -2.73 9.30 15.30
N VAL A 117 -1.42 9.21 15.11
CA VAL A 117 -0.76 9.54 13.84
C VAL A 117 -0.43 8.27 13.08
N ILE A 118 -0.73 8.25 11.78
CA ILE A 118 -0.31 7.21 10.85
C ILE A 118 0.75 7.80 9.93
N GLU A 119 1.94 7.18 9.90
CA GLU A 119 3.12 7.71 9.22
C GLU A 119 3.90 6.66 8.45
N ASP A 120 4.40 7.02 7.28
CA ASP A 120 5.22 6.15 6.42
C ASP A 120 6.71 6.50 6.47
N SER A 121 7.07 7.64 7.06
CA SER A 121 8.44 8.15 7.13
C SER A 121 8.98 8.21 8.56
N LEU A 122 10.27 7.86 8.74
CA LEU A 122 10.91 7.89 10.05
C LEU A 122 10.88 9.30 10.67
N VAL A 123 11.14 10.33 9.85
CA VAL A 123 11.09 11.73 10.30
C VAL A 123 9.68 12.12 10.77
N GLY A 124 8.63 11.60 10.13
CA GLY A 124 7.27 11.82 10.57
C GLY A 124 6.94 11.11 11.87
N VAL A 125 7.38 9.86 12.03
CA VAL A 125 7.25 9.15 13.32
C VAL A 125 7.95 9.90 14.45
N GLN A 126 9.18 10.40 14.21
CA GLN A 126 9.91 11.22 15.19
C GLN A 126 9.13 12.48 15.58
N GLY A 127 8.61 13.23 14.61
CA GLY A 127 7.82 14.43 14.87
C GLY A 127 6.53 14.15 15.62
N ALA A 128 5.84 13.06 15.29
CA ALA A 128 4.59 12.67 15.95
C ALA A 128 4.81 12.27 17.41
N ARG A 129 5.87 11.50 17.68
CA ARG A 129 6.29 11.16 19.05
C ARG A 129 6.72 12.39 19.84
N ALA A 130 7.47 13.30 19.23
CA ALA A 130 7.87 14.56 19.85
C ALA A 130 6.68 15.47 20.18
N ALA A 131 5.57 15.36 19.43
CA ALA A 131 4.32 16.06 19.72
C ALA A 131 3.51 15.41 20.85
N GLY A 132 3.92 14.24 21.34
CA GLY A 132 3.22 13.48 22.38
C GLY A 132 2.10 12.57 21.85
N ALA A 133 1.96 12.42 20.53
CA ALA A 133 0.93 11.58 19.91
C ALA A 133 1.31 10.09 19.93
N LYS A 134 0.27 9.24 19.84
CA LYS A 134 0.44 7.82 19.51
C LYS A 134 0.74 7.66 18.03
N VAL A 135 1.54 6.66 17.65
CA VAL A 135 2.02 6.51 16.28
C VAL A 135 1.93 5.08 15.77
N VAL A 136 1.28 4.91 14.62
CA VAL A 136 1.30 3.71 13.80
C VAL A 136 2.18 3.97 12.59
N ALA A 137 3.28 3.23 12.48
CA ALA A 137 4.16 3.30 11.33
C ALA A 137 3.73 2.33 10.24
N VAL A 138 3.70 2.79 8.98
CA VAL A 138 3.49 1.99 7.77
C VAL A 138 4.63 2.32 6.79
N PRO A 139 5.86 1.84 7.03
CA PRO A 139 7.05 2.31 6.33
C PRO A 139 6.92 2.29 4.81
N SER A 140 7.35 3.36 4.12
CA SER A 140 7.34 3.39 2.65
C SER A 140 8.22 2.29 2.05
N LEU A 141 9.32 1.95 2.75
CA LEU A 141 10.27 0.91 2.39
C LEU A 141 10.35 -0.14 3.50
N GLN A 142 9.95 -1.38 3.22
CA GLN A 142 9.94 -2.43 4.24
C GLN A 142 11.34 -2.80 4.73
N SER A 143 12.37 -2.58 3.91
CA SER A 143 13.78 -2.74 4.29
C SER A 143 14.19 -1.90 5.48
N GLN A 144 13.55 -0.74 5.68
CA GLN A 144 13.89 0.21 6.74
C GLN A 144 13.07 0.01 8.00
N ARG A 145 12.18 -0.99 8.05
CA ARG A 145 11.22 -1.21 9.14
C ARG A 145 11.85 -1.19 10.54
N ARG A 146 13.09 -1.70 10.67
CA ARG A 146 13.82 -1.75 11.95
C ARG A 146 14.09 -0.37 12.55
N HIS A 147 14.14 0.68 11.73
CA HIS A 147 14.35 2.06 12.20
C HIS A 147 13.10 2.69 12.84
N TYR A 148 11.92 2.08 12.66
CA TYR A 148 10.64 2.60 13.16
C TYR A 148 10.31 2.11 14.58
N SER A 149 11.30 1.60 15.33
CA SER A 149 11.12 1.04 16.68
C SER A 149 10.57 2.01 17.72
N ILE A 150 10.60 3.32 17.43
CA ILE A 150 10.01 4.38 18.27
C ILE A 150 8.49 4.54 18.08
N ALA A 151 7.88 3.92 17.07
CA ALA A 151 6.43 3.90 16.88
C ALA A 151 5.76 2.96 17.88
N ASP A 152 4.49 3.20 18.20
CA ASP A 152 3.72 2.32 19.09
C ASP A 152 3.39 0.98 18.39
N VAL A 153 3.12 0.99 17.07
CA VAL A 153 2.92 -0.20 16.24
C VAL A 153 3.54 0.01 14.85
N ILE A 154 4.08 -1.06 14.25
CA ILE A 154 4.57 -1.05 12.86
C ILE A 154 3.80 -2.07 12.02
N LEU A 155 3.07 -1.60 11.02
CA LEU A 155 2.29 -2.42 10.09
C LEU A 155 2.97 -2.50 8.72
N TYR A 156 2.71 -3.59 7.99
CA TYR A 156 3.04 -3.68 6.57
C TYR A 156 2.00 -2.96 5.70
N SER A 157 0.73 -3.10 6.05
CA SER A 157 -0.40 -2.57 5.30
C SER A 157 -1.45 -1.99 6.24
N LEU A 158 -2.22 -0.99 5.79
CA LEU A 158 -3.37 -0.51 6.53
C LEU A 158 -4.60 -1.44 6.42
N LEU A 159 -4.54 -2.47 5.57
CA LEU A 159 -5.50 -3.57 5.62
C LEU A 159 -5.48 -4.33 6.96
N ASP A 160 -4.36 -4.24 7.68
CA ASP A 160 -4.15 -4.85 9.01
C ASP A 160 -4.42 -3.91 10.17
N PHE A 161 -4.89 -2.70 9.89
CA PHE A 161 -5.21 -1.76 10.93
C PHE A 161 -6.51 -2.18 11.64
N HIS A 162 -6.47 -2.15 12.97
CA HIS A 162 -7.58 -2.49 13.86
C HIS A 162 -7.95 -1.24 14.69
N PRO A 163 -8.94 -0.44 14.25
CA PRO A 163 -9.29 0.82 14.91
C PRO A 163 -9.64 0.67 16.41
N GLU A 164 -10.26 -0.44 16.77
CA GLU A 164 -10.71 -0.75 18.13
C GLU A 164 -9.57 -0.81 19.14
N LEU A 165 -8.35 -1.16 18.71
CA LEU A 165 -7.15 -1.17 19.57
C LEU A 165 -6.72 0.24 20.00
N TRP A 166 -7.27 1.27 19.36
CA TRP A 166 -6.99 2.68 19.60
C TRP A 166 -8.21 3.43 20.15
N GLY A 167 -9.26 2.72 20.55
CA GLY A 167 -10.52 3.32 20.99
C GLY A 167 -11.33 3.96 19.86
N LEU A 168 -11.07 3.59 18.61
CA LEU A 168 -11.82 4.03 17.43
C LEU A 168 -12.91 3.00 17.05
N PRO A 169 -13.98 3.40 16.35
CA PRO A 169 -15.03 2.49 15.92
C PRO A 169 -14.48 1.32 15.08
N PRO A 170 -14.84 0.07 15.38
CA PRO A 170 -14.34 -1.10 14.64
C PRO A 170 -14.83 -1.11 13.20
N PHE A 171 -14.11 -1.81 12.32
CA PHE A 171 -14.60 -2.11 10.98
C PHE A 171 -15.67 -3.22 11.02
N GLU A 172 -16.70 -3.12 10.17
CA GLU A 172 -17.80 -4.08 10.07
C GLU A 172 -18.00 -4.62 8.63
N ASP A 173 -16.96 -4.52 7.80
CA ASP A 173 -17.02 -4.71 6.35
C ASP A 173 -16.43 -6.06 5.87
N ARG A 174 -16.03 -6.93 6.79
CA ARG A 174 -15.59 -8.29 6.45
C ARG A 174 -16.79 -9.19 6.21
N ILE A 175 -16.73 -9.96 5.13
CA ILE A 175 -17.76 -10.90 4.68
C ILE A 175 -17.16 -12.29 4.70
N GLN A 176 -17.65 -13.15 5.60
CA GLN A 176 -17.17 -14.54 5.74
C GLN A 176 -15.64 -14.65 5.88
N GLY A 177 -15.03 -13.75 6.66
CA GLY A 177 -13.58 -13.71 6.88
C GLY A 177 -12.78 -12.96 5.80
N ALA A 178 -13.38 -12.63 4.66
CA ALA A 178 -12.74 -11.87 3.59
C ALA A 178 -13.07 -10.37 3.66
N LEU A 179 -12.10 -9.53 3.32
CA LEU A 179 -12.25 -8.09 3.15
C LEU A 179 -12.26 -7.76 1.65
N PRO A 180 -13.33 -7.18 1.10
CA PRO A 180 -13.30 -6.56 -0.23
C PRO A 180 -12.24 -5.47 -0.32
N ILE A 181 -11.46 -5.47 -1.40
CA ILE A 181 -10.48 -4.43 -1.69
C ILE A 181 -10.75 -3.84 -3.07
N GLU A 182 -10.27 -2.61 -3.29
CA GLU A 182 -10.16 -2.09 -4.66
C GLU A 182 -9.33 -3.09 -5.50
N PRO A 183 -9.79 -3.49 -6.69
CA PRO A 183 -9.10 -4.48 -7.50
C PRO A 183 -7.65 -4.11 -7.79
N LEU A 184 -6.73 -5.01 -7.45
CA LEU A 184 -5.30 -4.84 -7.74
C LEU A 184 -4.90 -5.73 -8.90
N PHE A 185 -4.37 -5.11 -9.95
CA PHE A 185 -3.79 -5.80 -11.10
C PHE A 185 -2.29 -5.91 -10.92
N LEU A 186 -1.76 -7.12 -11.05
CA LEU A 186 -0.33 -7.39 -10.96
C LEU A 186 0.10 -8.25 -12.15
N SER A 187 1.30 -8.02 -12.64
CA SER A 187 1.96 -8.91 -13.60
C SER A 187 3.29 -9.34 -13.02
N ALA A 188 3.59 -10.64 -13.08
CA ALA A 188 4.84 -11.21 -12.61
C ALA A 188 5.31 -12.28 -13.59
N GLN A 189 6.62 -12.45 -13.75
CA GLN A 189 7.14 -13.59 -14.49
C GLN A 189 7.30 -14.78 -13.54
N VAL A 190 6.97 -15.98 -14.01
CA VAL A 190 7.12 -17.24 -13.26
C VAL A 190 8.54 -17.76 -13.34
N GLY A 191 9.16 -18.04 -12.20
CA GLY A 191 10.49 -18.64 -12.14
C GLY A 191 10.56 -20.05 -11.54
N HIS A 192 11.77 -20.61 -11.42
CA HIS A 192 12.06 -21.93 -10.83
C HIS A 192 11.99 -22.03 -9.29
N ALA A 193 11.02 -22.80 -8.76
CA ALA A 193 11.33 -24.05 -8.05
C ALA A 193 10.10 -24.98 -7.91
N ILE A 194 10.35 -26.26 -8.17
CA ILE A 194 9.39 -27.37 -8.34
C ILE A 194 8.87 -27.88 -6.99
N SER A 195 7.55 -27.83 -6.74
CA SER A 195 6.76 -28.78 -5.91
C SER A 195 5.40 -28.19 -5.52
N LYS A 196 4.29 -28.57 -6.20
CA LYS A 196 2.82 -28.40 -5.85
C LYS A 196 2.31 -27.09 -5.17
N SER A 197 3.15 -26.10 -5.03
CA SER A 197 3.04 -24.87 -4.24
C SER A 197 4.17 -24.01 -4.78
N LEU A 198 3.88 -23.20 -5.80
CA LEU A 198 4.94 -22.55 -6.59
C LEU A 198 5.66 -21.49 -5.75
N HIS A 199 7.00 -21.50 -5.87
CA HIS A 199 7.91 -20.43 -5.49
C HIS A 199 8.52 -19.84 -6.78
N MET A 200 8.48 -18.51 -6.99
CA MET A 200 9.63 -17.67 -7.41
C MET A 200 9.22 -16.22 -7.74
N VAL A 201 10.20 -15.33 -7.66
CA VAL A 201 10.22 -13.94 -8.17
C VAL A 201 11.33 -13.83 -9.19
N ILE A 202 11.09 -13.09 -10.27
CA ILE A 202 12.06 -12.89 -11.34
C ILE A 202 12.77 -11.55 -11.18
N GLU A 203 14.10 -11.63 -11.30
CA GLU A 203 15.06 -10.56 -11.48
C GLU A 203 15.17 -10.21 -12.98
N GLY A 204 15.17 -8.91 -13.32
CA GLY A 204 15.54 -8.41 -14.65
C GLY A 204 14.46 -7.58 -15.35
N ASP A 205 14.78 -6.30 -15.59
CA ASP A 205 14.13 -5.30 -16.47
C ASP A 205 12.64 -5.53 -16.80
N CYS A 206 11.80 -5.55 -15.77
CA CYS A 206 10.36 -5.43 -15.94
C CYS A 206 10.01 -3.95 -16.18
N THR A 207 9.40 -3.65 -17.31
CA THR A 207 8.71 -2.38 -17.55
C THR A 207 7.58 -2.24 -16.52
N TYR A 208 7.81 -1.42 -15.49
CA TYR A 208 6.96 -1.29 -14.31
C TYR A 208 5.53 -0.80 -14.59
N GLU A 209 4.57 -1.49 -13.99
CA GLU A 209 3.62 -0.87 -13.05
C GLU A 209 4.11 -1.16 -11.62
N TYR A 210 4.54 -0.13 -10.89
CA TYR A 210 5.13 -0.25 -9.55
C TYR A 210 4.13 -0.82 -8.53
N VAL A 211 4.48 -1.94 -7.87
CA VAL A 211 3.69 -2.56 -6.78
C VAL A 211 4.15 -1.98 -5.44
N PRO A 212 3.31 -1.23 -4.70
CA PRO A 212 3.72 -0.65 -3.42
C PRO A 212 4.18 -1.69 -2.40
N ASP A 213 5.13 -1.32 -1.57
CA ASP A 213 5.71 -2.15 -0.50
C ASP A 213 4.69 -2.62 0.55
N GLN A 214 3.56 -1.92 0.62
CA GLN A 214 2.46 -2.14 1.54
C GLN A 214 1.42 -3.16 1.02
N ILE A 215 1.62 -3.70 -0.19
CA ILE A 215 0.88 -4.88 -0.65
C ILE A 215 1.58 -6.10 -0.04
N SER A 216 1.09 -6.52 1.13
CA SER A 216 1.57 -7.69 1.85
C SER A 216 0.46 -8.33 2.67
N GLY A 217 0.46 -9.65 2.75
CA GLY A 217 -0.56 -10.49 3.40
C GLY A 217 -1.11 -11.54 2.45
N ILE A 218 -2.26 -12.09 2.80
CA ILE A 218 -2.94 -13.14 2.05
C ILE A 218 -4.12 -12.52 1.29
N TYR A 219 -4.08 -12.65 -0.03
CA TYR A 219 -5.06 -12.12 -0.98
C TYR A 219 -5.72 -13.26 -1.75
N PHE A 220 -6.80 -12.96 -2.44
CA PHE A 220 -7.42 -13.88 -3.39
C PHE A 220 -8.01 -13.16 -4.58
N GLY A 221 -8.23 -13.92 -5.65
CA GLY A 221 -8.74 -13.40 -6.90
C GLY A 221 -8.56 -14.37 -8.05
N TRP A 222 -8.19 -13.84 -9.20
CA TRP A 222 -7.98 -14.62 -10.42
C TRP A 222 -6.56 -14.51 -10.93
N ALA A 223 -6.09 -15.60 -11.50
CA ALA A 223 -4.78 -15.76 -12.09
C ALA A 223 -4.94 -16.21 -13.54
N LYS A 224 -4.22 -15.57 -14.45
CA LYS A 224 -4.17 -15.92 -15.88
C LYS A 224 -2.72 -16.13 -16.30
N LEU A 225 -2.43 -17.30 -16.83
CA LEU A 225 -1.18 -17.62 -17.52
C LEU A 225 -1.31 -17.25 -18.99
N GLU A 226 -0.22 -16.88 -19.65
CA GLU A 226 -0.23 -16.53 -21.08
C GLU A 226 -0.76 -17.65 -21.98
N ALA A 227 -0.31 -18.89 -21.79
CA ALA A 227 -0.77 -20.05 -22.55
C ALA A 227 -2.02 -20.74 -21.95
N GLY A 228 -2.53 -20.22 -20.82
CA GLY A 228 -3.55 -20.89 -20.00
C GLY A 228 -4.90 -20.18 -19.90
N GLY A 229 -5.86 -20.86 -19.30
CA GLY A 229 -7.14 -20.28 -18.90
C GLY A 229 -7.03 -19.42 -17.64
N VAL A 230 -8.11 -18.73 -17.30
CA VAL A 230 -8.21 -18.00 -16.03
C VAL A 230 -8.65 -18.95 -14.93
N SER A 231 -7.95 -18.93 -13.78
CA SER A 231 -8.23 -19.78 -12.62
C SER A 231 -8.38 -18.95 -11.37
N ARG A 232 -9.19 -19.41 -10.41
CA ARG A 232 -9.27 -18.79 -9.08
C ARG A 232 -8.02 -19.12 -8.28
N ALA A 233 -7.55 -18.17 -7.49
CA ALA A 233 -6.31 -18.32 -6.75
C ALA A 233 -6.34 -17.64 -5.38
N VAL A 234 -5.55 -18.20 -4.46
CA VAL A 234 -5.12 -17.56 -3.21
C VAL A 234 -3.64 -17.24 -3.32
N ILE A 235 -3.24 -16.04 -2.92
CA ILE A 235 -1.90 -15.52 -3.10
C ILE A 235 -1.39 -14.99 -1.76
N SER A 236 -0.26 -15.49 -1.28
CA SER A 236 0.50 -14.82 -0.21
C SER A 236 1.48 -13.85 -0.84
N ILE A 237 1.54 -12.61 -0.39
CA ILE A 237 2.50 -11.59 -0.85
C ILE A 237 3.29 -11.08 0.34
N GLY A 238 4.61 -11.10 0.25
CA GLY A 238 5.48 -10.59 1.31
C GLY A 238 6.89 -10.33 0.82
N TRP A 239 7.83 -10.40 1.77
CA TRP A 239 9.23 -10.07 1.55
C TRP A 239 10.10 -11.17 2.12
N ASP A 240 11.08 -11.62 1.34
CA ASP A 240 12.19 -12.38 1.86
C ASP A 240 13.32 -11.45 2.32
N LEU A 241 13.63 -11.56 3.61
CA LEU A 241 14.66 -10.79 4.29
C LEU A 241 15.86 -11.68 4.67
N SER A 242 15.85 -12.96 4.26
CA SER A 242 16.88 -13.94 4.63
C SER A 242 18.14 -13.86 3.77
N LEU A 243 18.03 -13.30 2.56
CA LEU A 243 19.15 -13.10 1.63
C LEU A 243 19.79 -11.72 1.80
N ARG A 244 20.97 -11.53 1.19
CA ARG A 244 21.63 -10.21 1.13
C ARG A 244 20.81 -9.17 0.35
N THR A 245 19.88 -9.64 -0.47
CA THR A 245 18.89 -8.86 -1.22
C THR A 245 17.53 -8.97 -0.56
N ILE A 246 16.80 -7.85 -0.53
CA ILE A 246 15.42 -7.80 -0.04
C ILE A 246 14.52 -7.96 -1.26
N GLU A 247 13.88 -9.11 -1.35
CA GLU A 247 13.09 -9.49 -2.51
C GLU A 247 11.63 -9.65 -2.12
N ARG A 248 10.74 -9.14 -2.97
CA ARG A 248 9.32 -9.44 -2.84
C ARG A 248 9.13 -10.92 -3.14
N VAL A 249 8.20 -11.59 -2.45
CA VAL A 249 7.86 -13.00 -2.71
C VAL A 249 6.35 -13.18 -2.81
N MET A 250 5.93 -13.96 -3.80
CA MET A 250 4.54 -14.35 -3.99
C MET A 250 4.41 -15.87 -4.06
N HIS A 251 3.50 -16.45 -3.29
CA HIS A 251 3.13 -17.87 -3.40
C HIS A 251 1.68 -17.96 -3.80
N ILE A 252 1.40 -18.85 -4.74
CA ILE A 252 0.09 -18.93 -5.38
C ILE A 252 -0.42 -20.35 -5.27
N TYR A 253 -1.65 -20.45 -4.77
CA TYR A 253 -2.42 -21.68 -4.74
C TYR A 253 -3.63 -21.54 -5.66
N PHE A 254 -3.67 -22.35 -6.71
CA PHE A 254 -4.82 -22.41 -7.60
C PHE A 254 -5.93 -23.24 -6.97
N LEU A 255 -7.11 -22.66 -6.84
CA LEU A 255 -8.28 -23.32 -6.24
C LEU A 255 -8.95 -24.31 -7.19
N ASP A 256 -8.70 -24.14 -8.48
CA ASP A 256 -9.20 -24.97 -9.58
C ASP A 256 -8.09 -25.88 -10.11
N SER A 257 -8.44 -26.99 -10.75
CA SER A 257 -7.50 -27.88 -11.44
C SER A 257 -6.74 -27.11 -12.54
N CYS A 258 -5.60 -26.54 -12.20
CA CYS A 258 -4.84 -25.68 -13.12
C CYS A 258 -4.08 -26.51 -14.17
N CYS A 259 -3.90 -25.90 -15.34
CA CYS A 259 -2.95 -26.33 -16.35
C CYS A 259 -1.53 -26.39 -15.76
N LYS A 260 -0.67 -27.25 -16.32
CA LYS A 260 0.75 -27.31 -15.93
C LYS A 260 1.40 -25.95 -16.18
N ILE A 261 1.92 -25.32 -15.14
CA ILE A 261 2.68 -24.07 -15.24
C ILE A 261 4.06 -24.40 -15.78
N THR A 262 4.49 -23.72 -16.84
CA THR A 262 5.88 -23.77 -17.29
C THR A 262 6.67 -22.59 -16.73
N THR A 263 7.96 -22.79 -16.53
CA THR A 263 8.88 -21.73 -16.12
C THR A 263 8.98 -20.69 -17.24
N GLU A 264 9.16 -19.41 -16.87
CA GLU A 264 9.26 -18.24 -17.76
C GLU A 264 7.92 -17.70 -18.33
N GLU A 265 6.76 -18.27 -17.98
CA GLU A 265 5.48 -17.68 -18.38
C GLU A 265 5.17 -16.38 -17.62
N THR A 266 4.56 -15.40 -18.31
CA THR A 266 3.97 -14.25 -17.62
C THR A 266 2.66 -14.67 -16.94
N LEU A 267 2.58 -14.37 -15.65
CA LEU A 267 1.39 -14.51 -14.85
C LEU A 267 0.77 -13.14 -14.60
N LYS A 268 -0.51 -13.01 -14.95
CA LYS A 268 -1.31 -11.84 -14.62
C LYS A 268 -2.30 -12.18 -13.49
N LEU A 269 -2.39 -11.29 -12.51
CA LEU A 269 -3.22 -11.44 -11.33
C LEU A 269 -4.23 -10.29 -11.24
N LEU A 270 -5.44 -10.64 -10.85
CA LEU A 270 -6.47 -9.71 -10.41
C LEU A 270 -6.84 -10.09 -8.98
N LEU A 271 -6.39 -9.29 -8.01
CA LEU A 271 -6.72 -9.47 -6.60
C LEU A 271 -7.94 -8.63 -6.25
N VAL A 272 -8.94 -9.22 -5.61
CA VAL A 272 -10.22 -8.55 -5.29
C VAL A 272 -10.58 -8.63 -3.82
N GLY A 273 -9.84 -9.42 -3.05
CA GLY A 273 -10.05 -9.52 -1.61
C GLY A 273 -8.79 -9.81 -0.83
N TYR A 274 -8.86 -9.49 0.45
CA TYR A 274 -7.83 -9.67 1.45
C TYR A 274 -8.34 -10.55 2.59
N ILE A 275 -7.55 -11.50 3.05
CA ILE A 275 -7.91 -12.42 4.14
C ILE A 275 -7.26 -11.93 5.43
N ARG A 276 -5.94 -11.95 5.50
CA ARG A 276 -5.18 -11.68 6.73
C ARG A 276 -3.74 -11.29 6.45
N LYS A 277 -3.07 -10.73 7.46
CA LYS A 277 -1.62 -10.54 7.44
C LYS A 277 -0.84 -11.85 7.39
N LEU A 278 0.40 -11.75 6.94
CA LEU A 278 1.38 -12.82 7.10
C LEU A 278 1.67 -13.08 8.58
N GLN A 279 1.95 -14.33 8.91
CA GLN A 279 2.33 -14.70 10.27
C GLN A 279 3.74 -14.19 10.57
N CYS A 280 3.95 -13.70 11.79
CA CYS A 280 5.28 -13.28 12.22
C CYS A 280 6.03 -14.53 12.71
N THR A 281 6.83 -15.13 11.83
CA THR A 281 7.64 -16.32 12.13
C THR A 281 9.11 -16.06 11.81
N GLU A 282 10.01 -16.81 12.44
CA GLU A 282 11.46 -16.71 12.22
C GLU A 282 11.86 -17.15 10.79
N SER A 283 11.03 -17.95 10.12
CA SER A 283 11.22 -18.39 8.74
C SER A 283 10.28 -17.65 7.79
N THR A 284 10.84 -17.01 6.75
CA THR A 284 10.09 -16.38 5.65
C THR A 284 9.13 -17.37 4.97
N SER A 285 9.59 -18.61 4.74
CA SER A 285 8.81 -19.66 4.07
C SER A 285 7.56 -20.05 4.88
N GLN A 286 7.68 -20.11 6.21
CA GLN A 286 6.54 -20.38 7.08
C GLN A 286 5.56 -19.20 7.15
N ALA A 287 6.07 -17.95 7.16
CA ALA A 287 5.25 -16.74 7.19
C ALA A 287 4.32 -16.62 5.97
N LEU A 288 4.80 -17.09 4.81
CA LEU A 288 4.12 -17.07 3.51
C LEU A 288 3.24 -18.30 3.26
N THR A 289 3.19 -19.26 4.18
CA THR A 289 2.42 -20.49 3.97
C THR A 289 0.92 -20.21 3.92
N LEU A 290 0.27 -20.69 2.85
CA LEU A 290 -1.18 -20.65 2.66
C LEU A 290 -1.84 -21.83 3.38
N THR A 291 -2.84 -21.54 4.21
CA THR A 291 -3.54 -22.57 4.99
C THR A 291 -4.76 -23.11 4.24
N VAL A 292 -5.28 -24.25 4.70
CA VAL A 292 -6.56 -24.80 4.20
C VAL A 292 -7.72 -23.84 4.47
N GLU A 293 -7.66 -23.09 5.58
CA GLU A 293 -8.65 -22.07 5.92
C GLU A 293 -8.61 -20.89 4.94
N ASP A 294 -7.42 -20.40 4.56
CA ASP A 294 -7.28 -19.34 3.55
C ASP A 294 -7.91 -19.78 2.21
N GLN A 295 -7.70 -21.04 1.83
CA GLN A 295 -8.28 -21.64 0.63
C GLN A 295 -9.80 -21.75 0.71
N ALA A 296 -10.34 -22.11 1.88
CA ALA A 296 -11.79 -22.19 2.10
C ALA A 296 -12.44 -20.79 2.01
N ILE A 297 -11.91 -19.81 2.75
CA ILE A 297 -12.38 -18.42 2.73
C ILE A 297 -12.38 -17.86 1.31
N ALA A 298 -11.28 -18.02 0.57
CA ALA A 298 -11.19 -17.53 -0.80
C ALA A 298 -12.18 -18.20 -1.74
N ARG A 299 -12.39 -19.52 -1.61
CA ARG A 299 -13.33 -20.28 -2.46
C ARG A 299 -14.76 -19.81 -2.26
N ASP A 300 -15.16 -19.60 -1.01
CA ASP A 300 -16.50 -19.15 -0.65
C ASP A 300 -16.70 -17.69 -1.05
N ALA A 301 -15.73 -16.83 -0.74
CA ALA A 301 -15.78 -15.40 -1.06
C ALA A 301 -15.87 -15.14 -2.58
N LEU A 302 -15.11 -15.86 -3.41
CA LEU A 302 -15.16 -15.71 -4.87
C LEU A 302 -16.50 -16.15 -5.50
N GLY A 303 -17.36 -16.84 -4.74
CA GLY A 303 -18.73 -17.14 -5.15
C GLY A 303 -19.72 -15.99 -4.91
N LEU A 304 -19.36 -15.00 -4.09
CA LEU A 304 -20.25 -13.90 -3.71
C LEU A 304 -20.25 -12.78 -4.77
N PRO A 305 -21.39 -12.08 -4.99
CA PRO A 305 -21.48 -11.00 -5.98
C PRO A 305 -20.42 -9.91 -5.83
N VAL A 306 -20.16 -9.46 -4.60
CA VAL A 306 -19.22 -8.37 -4.28
C VAL A 306 -17.77 -8.65 -4.73
N PHE A 307 -17.38 -9.92 -4.83
CA PHE A 307 -16.06 -10.31 -5.33
C PHE A 307 -16.12 -10.75 -6.80
N SER A 308 -17.20 -11.41 -7.22
CA SER A 308 -17.33 -12.01 -8.56
C SER A 308 -17.77 -11.04 -9.66
N GLU A 309 -18.26 -9.83 -9.33
CA GLU A 309 -18.63 -8.81 -10.32
C GLU A 309 -17.47 -8.44 -11.25
N TYR A 310 -16.24 -8.44 -10.72
CA TYR A 310 -15.03 -8.18 -11.50
C TYR A 310 -14.73 -9.27 -12.54
N ALA A 311 -15.31 -10.47 -12.39
CA ALA A 311 -15.24 -11.51 -13.40
C ALA A 311 -16.33 -11.37 -14.50
N LYS A 312 -17.35 -10.52 -14.29
CA LYS A 312 -18.56 -10.41 -15.13
C LYS A 312 -18.65 -9.13 -15.98
N LEU A 313 -17.77 -8.14 -15.79
CA LEU A 313 -17.74 -6.93 -16.62
C LEU A 313 -17.56 -7.29 -18.11
N GLU A 314 -18.42 -6.74 -18.96
CA GLU A 314 -18.67 -7.14 -20.36
C GLU A 314 -17.39 -7.21 -21.20
N ASN A 315 -16.95 -8.45 -21.51
CA ASN A 315 -15.71 -8.94 -22.16
C ASN A 315 -14.85 -9.88 -21.27
N GLY A 316 -15.25 -10.07 -20.01
CA GLY A 316 -14.68 -11.05 -19.09
C GLY A 316 -13.26 -10.69 -18.61
N LEU A 317 -12.72 -11.50 -17.69
CA LEU A 317 -11.37 -11.40 -17.13
C LEU A 317 -10.28 -11.11 -18.18
N LEU A 318 -10.51 -11.49 -19.45
CA LEU A 318 -9.61 -11.25 -20.58
C LEU A 318 -9.38 -9.76 -20.90
N GLN A 319 -10.38 -8.88 -20.71
CA GLN A 319 -10.19 -7.44 -20.94
C GLN A 319 -9.22 -6.85 -19.90
N PHE A 320 -9.30 -7.30 -18.65
CA PHE A 320 -8.38 -6.94 -17.57
C PHE A 320 -6.93 -7.42 -17.78
N PHE A 321 -6.75 -8.37 -18.69
CA PHE A 321 -5.45 -8.91 -19.05
C PHE A 321 -5.02 -8.49 -20.46
N SER A 322 -5.72 -7.54 -21.09
CA SER A 322 -5.37 -6.94 -22.37
C SER A 322 -4.19 -5.96 -22.20
N PRO A 323 -3.24 -5.88 -23.14
CA PRO A 323 -2.13 -4.91 -23.10
C PRO A 323 -2.58 -3.43 -23.15
N ASP A 324 -3.84 -3.16 -23.53
CA ASP A 324 -4.33 -1.81 -23.84
C ASP A 324 -5.13 -1.13 -22.71
N ILE A 325 -5.09 -1.64 -21.46
CA ILE A 325 -5.78 -0.94 -20.36
C ILE A 325 -4.97 0.29 -19.97
N PRO A 326 -5.54 1.50 -20.04
CA PRO A 326 -4.89 2.70 -19.55
C PRO A 326 -4.80 2.65 -18.02
N SER A 327 -3.59 2.86 -17.48
CA SER A 327 -3.26 2.92 -16.06
C SER A 327 -3.81 4.11 -15.29
#